data_AF-A0A2V8SNS3-F1
#
_entry.id   AF-A0A2V8SNS3-F1
#
_cell.length_a   1.000
_cell.length_b   1.000
_cell.length_c   1.000
_cell.angle_alpha   90.00
_cell.angle_beta   90.00
_cell.angle_gamma   90.00
#
_symmetry.space_group_name_H-M   'P 1'
#
loop_
_entity.id
_entity.type
_entity.pdbx_description
1 polymer ?
#
loop_
_entity_poly.entity_id
_entity_poly.type
_entity_poly.pdbx_seq_one_letter_code
_entity_poly.pdbx_strand_id
1 'polypeptide(L)'
;MPTNIIQSVDESGNRIILRVEGDMLLEDALLLEKIAVEMRDDADGDVTIDLADLDFMDSESAPVLRRLAKEKGFNIEGMEIFLQSAIDSVERKGA
;
A
#
# COMPACT_ATOMS: atom_id res chain seq x y z
N MET A 1 8.67 3.35 11.90
CA MET A 1 7.58 4.33 12.09
C MET A 1 6.26 3.58 12.26
N PRO A 2 5.23 4.14 12.93
CA PRO A 2 3.89 3.56 12.87
C PRO A 2 3.33 3.67 11.45
N THR A 3 2.54 2.68 11.01
CA THR A 3 1.86 2.74 9.71
C THR A 3 0.70 3.73 9.76
N ASN A 4 0.60 4.59 8.74
CA ASN A 4 -0.58 5.42 8.53
C ASN A 4 -1.26 5.01 7.22
N ILE A 5 -2.57 4.82 7.27
CA ILE A 5 -3.40 4.49 6.11
C ILE A 5 -4.32 5.68 5.86
N ILE A 6 -4.08 6.40 4.77
CA ILE A 6 -4.82 7.62 4.40
C ILE A 6 -5.74 7.27 3.24
N GLN A 7 -7.04 7.45 3.46
CA GLN A 7 -8.04 7.30 2.40
C GLN A 7 -8.21 8.63 1.66
N SER A 8 -8.18 8.58 0.34
CA SER A 8 -8.57 9.67 -0.55
C SER A 8 -9.51 9.15 -1.63
N VAL A 9 -10.47 9.97 -2.03
CA VAL A 9 -11.37 9.68 -3.16
C VAL A 9 -10.97 10.62 -4.30
N ASP A 10 -10.76 10.07 -5.48
CA ASP A 10 -10.44 10.87 -6.67
C ASP A 10 -11.57 11.85 -6.99
N GLU A 11 -11.27 13.01 -7.60
CA GLU A 11 -12.26 14.05 -7.93
C GLU A 11 -13.39 13.56 -8.84
N SER A 12 -13.17 12.44 -9.55
CA SER A 12 -14.18 11.77 -10.38
C SER A 12 -15.10 10.82 -9.60
N GLY A 13 -14.84 10.57 -8.31
CA GLY A 13 -15.64 9.73 -7.41
C GLY A 13 -15.60 8.23 -7.67
N ASN A 14 -14.92 7.79 -8.73
CA ASN A 14 -14.97 6.39 -9.20
C ASN A 14 -13.71 5.57 -8.82
N ARG A 15 -12.78 6.16 -8.08
CA ARG A 15 -11.54 5.50 -7.63
C ARG A 15 -11.23 5.89 -6.21
N ILE A 16 -10.95 4.88 -5.40
CA ILE A 16 -10.52 5.04 -4.01
C ILE A 16 -9.02 4.83 -3.97
N ILE A 17 -8.29 5.75 -3.35
CA ILE A 17 -6.84 5.66 -3.17
C ILE A 17 -6.57 5.49 -1.67
N LEU A 18 -5.89 4.40 -1.34
CA LEU A 18 -5.37 4.11 0.00
C LEU A 18 -3.86 4.35 -0.03
N ARG A 19 -3.44 5.49 0.49
CA ARG A 19 -2.00 5.78 0.65
C ARG A 19 -1.51 5.19 1.96
N VAL A 20 -0.37 4.50 1.89
CA VAL A 20 0.28 3.89 3.04
C VAL A 20 1.60 4.59 3.28
N GLU A 21 1.80 5.06 4.51
CA GLU A 21 3.03 5.74 4.94
C GLU A 21 3.65 5.00 6.14
N GLY A 22 4.99 5.00 6.21
CA GLY A 22 5.75 4.44 7.34
C GLY A 22 6.16 2.97 7.15
N ASP A 23 6.22 2.21 8.24
CA ASP A 23 6.62 0.80 8.20
C ASP A 23 5.37 -0.07 8.11
N MET A 24 5.37 -1.09 7.25
CA MET A 24 4.29 -2.08 7.19
C MET A 24 4.78 -3.42 7.72
N LEU A 25 4.17 -3.86 8.82
CA LEU A 25 4.31 -5.21 9.33
C LEU A 25 3.09 -6.05 8.94
N LEU A 26 3.12 -7.34 9.25
CA LEU A 26 2.01 -8.26 8.94
C LEU A 26 0.64 -7.75 9.44
N GLU A 27 0.55 -7.26 10.67
CA GLU A 27 -0.71 -6.79 11.25
C GLU A 27 -1.29 -5.61 10.45
N ASP A 28 -0.42 -4.68 10.02
CA ASP A 28 -0.80 -3.52 9.23
C ASP A 28 -1.25 -3.91 7.82
N ALA A 29 -0.58 -4.89 7.22
CA ALA A 29 -0.94 -5.43 5.91
C ALA A 29 -2.31 -6.13 5.94
N LEU A 30 -2.62 -6.88 7.01
CA LEU A 30 -3.92 -7.52 7.21
C LEU A 30 -5.02 -6.47 7.43
N LEU A 31 -4.72 -5.41 8.19
CA LEU A 31 -5.64 -4.30 8.36
C LEU A 31 -5.94 -3.59 7.03
N LEU A 32 -4.90 -3.31 6.24
CA LEU A 32 -5.04 -2.75 4.91
C LEU A 32 -5.89 -3.63 3.99
N GLU A 33 -5.65 -4.95 3.97
CA GLU A 33 -6.45 -5.91 3.19
C GLU A 33 -7.93 -5.82 3.56
N LYS A 34 -8.23 -5.79 4.87
CA LYS A 34 -9.60 -5.66 5.35
C LYS A 34 -10.26 -4.36 4.91
N ILE A 35 -9.58 -3.22 5.08
CA ILE A 35 -10.08 -1.90 4.69
C ILE A 35 -10.30 -1.83 3.18
N ALA A 36 -9.36 -2.33 2.38
CA ALA A 36 -9.45 -2.31 0.92
C ALA A 36 -10.64 -3.15 0.42
N VAL A 37 -10.87 -4.33 1.00
CA VAL A 37 -12.02 -5.19 0.67
C VAL A 37 -13.34 -4.53 1.06
N GLU A 38 -13.44 -3.97 2.26
CA GLU A 38 -14.65 -3.24 2.70
C GLU A 38 -14.95 -2.06 1.76
N MET A 39 -13.93 -1.30 1.35
CA MET A 39 -14.10 -0.17 0.43
C MET A 39 -14.50 -0.57 -0.98
N ARG A 40 -13.95 -1.68 -1.50
CA ARG A 40 -14.35 -2.22 -2.81
C ARG A 40 -15.79 -2.75 -2.78
N ASP A 41 -16.24 -3.28 -1.66
CA ASP A 41 -17.62 -3.77 -1.53
C ASP A 41 -18.62 -2.60 -1.38
N ASP A 42 -18.20 -1.50 -0.74
CA ASP A 42 -19.03 -0.30 -0.55
C ASP A 42 -19.05 0.64 -1.77
N ALA A 43 -18.03 0.61 -2.63
CA ALA A 43 -17.92 1.44 -3.82
C ALA A 43 -17.85 0.60 -5.10
N ASP A 44 -18.61 0.97 -6.12
CA ASP A 44 -18.62 0.31 -7.45
C ASP A 44 -17.34 0.60 -8.29
N GLY A 45 -16.22 0.90 -7.62
CA GLY A 45 -14.99 1.41 -8.21
C GLY A 45 -13.74 0.65 -7.77
N ASP A 46 -12.68 0.80 -8.56
CA ASP A 46 -11.38 0.19 -8.26
C ASP A 46 -10.71 0.87 -7.05
N VAL A 47 -10.07 0.07 -6.20
CA VAL A 47 -9.27 0.53 -5.07
C VAL A 47 -7.80 0.48 -5.45
N THR A 48 -7.14 1.64 -5.45
CA THR A 48 -5.69 1.75 -5.63
C THR A 48 -5.01 1.83 -4.27
N ILE A 49 -4.00 1.01 -4.05
CA ILE A 49 -3.12 1.06 -2.89
C ILE A 49 -1.81 1.73 -3.34
N ASP A 50 -1.54 2.91 -2.79
CA ASP A 50 -0.35 3.71 -3.06
C ASP A 50 0.70 3.46 -1.97
N LEU A 51 1.84 2.90 -2.37
CA LEU A 51 2.95 2.54 -1.50
C LEU A 51 4.17 3.48 -1.67
N ALA A 52 4.03 4.61 -2.35
CA ALA A 52 5.16 5.49 -2.66
C ALA A 52 5.86 6.05 -1.42
N ASP A 53 5.11 6.26 -0.34
CA ASP A 53 5.57 6.83 0.93
C ASP A 53 5.84 5.74 2.00
N LEU A 54 5.93 4.47 1.59
CA LEU A 54 6.29 3.37 2.47
C LEU A 54 7.80 3.39 2.74
N ASP A 55 8.19 3.30 4.01
CA ASP A 55 9.60 3.28 4.44
C ASP A 55 10.15 1.86 4.53
N PHE A 56 9.31 0.90 4.94
CA PHE A 56 9.71 -0.48 5.18
C PHE A 56 8.53 -1.44 4.98
N MET A 57 8.85 -2.65 4.53
CA MET A 57 7.94 -3.78 4.42
C MET A 57 8.67 -5.04 4.85
N ASP A 58 8.08 -5.80 5.78
CA ASP A 58 8.64 -7.09 6.17
C ASP A 58 8.32 -8.19 5.13
N SER A 59 8.97 -9.34 5.26
CA SER A 59 8.72 -10.47 4.36
C SER A 59 7.34 -11.11 4.55
N GLU A 60 6.67 -10.87 5.69
CA GLU A 60 5.39 -11.48 6.04
C GLU A 60 4.19 -10.72 5.47
N SER A 61 4.32 -9.40 5.29
CA SER A 61 3.36 -8.50 4.66
C SER A 61 3.37 -8.59 3.13
N ALA A 62 4.52 -8.85 2.50
CA ALA A 62 4.63 -8.97 1.05
C ALA A 62 3.65 -9.99 0.39
N PRO A 63 3.42 -11.20 0.96
CA PRO A 63 2.39 -12.11 0.50
C PRO A 63 0.98 -11.52 0.52
N VAL A 64 0.64 -10.66 1.48
CA VAL A 64 -0.69 -10.03 1.61
C VAL A 64 -0.92 -9.09 0.42
N LEU A 65 0.01 -8.17 0.19
CA LEU A 65 -0.05 -7.25 -0.95
C LEU A 65 -0.05 -8.00 -2.30
N ARG A 66 0.72 -9.08 -2.40
CA ARG A 66 0.74 -9.91 -3.62
C ARG A 66 -0.60 -10.60 -3.89
N ARG A 67 -1.38 -10.95 -2.86
CA ARG A 67 -2.75 -11.46 -3.05
C ARG A 67 -3.67 -10.35 -3.57
N LEU A 68 -3.67 -9.19 -2.92
CA LEU A 68 -4.45 -8.02 -3.34
C LEU A 68 -4.16 -7.64 -4.79
N ALA A 69 -2.89 -7.56 -5.19
CA ALA A 69 -2.51 -7.25 -6.57
C ALA A 69 -3.03 -8.24 -7.64
N LYS A 70 -3.40 -9.46 -7.25
CA LYS A 70 -3.96 -10.48 -8.15
C LYS A 70 -5.48 -10.48 -8.16
N GLU A 71 -6.10 -9.88 -7.16
CA GLU A 71 -7.56 -9.78 -7.07
C GLU A 71 -8.07 -8.69 -8.01
N LYS A 72 -9.27 -8.90 -8.55
CA LYS A 72 -9.93 -7.90 -9.40
C LYS A 72 -10.46 -6.76 -8.54
N GLY A 73 -10.37 -5.54 -9.06
CA GLY A 73 -10.81 -4.34 -8.36
C GLY A 73 -9.73 -3.72 -7.46
N PHE A 74 -8.51 -4.27 -7.45
CA PHE A 74 -7.38 -3.70 -6.73
C PHE A 74 -6.24 -3.36 -7.69
N ASN A 75 -5.62 -2.21 -7.46
CA ASN A 75 -4.39 -1.79 -8.12
C ASN A 75 -3.33 -1.46 -7.08
N ILE A 76 -2.06 -1.79 -7.34
CA ILE A 76 -0.95 -1.40 -6.47
C ILE A 76 -0.02 -0.48 -7.25
N GLU A 77 0.27 0.69 -6.68
CA GLU A 77 1.14 1.71 -7.24
C GLU A 77 2.25 2.10 -6.24
N GLY A 78 3.27 2.81 -6.71
CA GLY A 78 4.36 3.31 -5.84
C GLY A 78 5.42 2.28 -5.44
N MET A 79 5.29 1.01 -5.83
CA MET A 79 6.26 -0.05 -5.51
C MET A 79 7.69 0.24 -6.01
N GLU A 80 7.81 0.87 -7.18
CA GLU A 80 9.12 1.26 -7.73
C GLU A 80 9.82 2.34 -6.88
N ILE A 81 9.03 3.28 -6.33
CA ILE A 81 9.51 4.37 -5.47
C ILE A 81 9.95 3.81 -4.11
N PHE A 82 9.16 2.89 -3.56
CA PHE A 82 9.53 2.15 -2.34
C PHE A 82 10.88 1.42 -2.51
N LEU A 83 11.04 0.66 -3.61
CA LEU A 83 12.28 -0.08 -3.87
C LEU A 83 13.50 0.85 -4.03
N GLN A 84 13.34 1.97 -4.73
CA GLN A 84 14.40 2.97 -4.84
C GLN A 84 14.77 3.56 -3.47
N SER A 85 13.76 3.93 -2.66
CA SER A 85 13.97 4.48 -1.33
C SER A 85 14.67 3.49 -0.38
N ALA A 86 14.32 2.20 -0.48
CA ALA A 86 14.96 1.13 0.28
C ALA A 86 16.45 0.96 -0.12
N ILE A 87 16.76 1.02 -1.42
CA ILE A 87 18.14 0.97 -1.93
C ILE A 87 18.94 2.18 -1.43
N ASP A 88 18.42 3.39 -1.62
CA ASP A 88 19.07 4.65 -1.21
C ASP A 88 19.36 4.70 0.31
N SER A 89 18.49 4.08 1.11
CA SER A 89 18.63 3.98 2.57
C SER A 89 19.80 3.07 2.98
N VAL A 90 20.02 1.99 2.22
CA VAL A 90 21.15 1.07 2.43
C VAL A 90 22.45 1.70 1.92
N GLU A 91 22.44 2.31 0.73
CA GLU A 91 23.63 2.94 0.15
C GLU A 91 24.16 4.10 1.02
N ARG A 92 23.27 4.92 1.60
CA ARG A 92 23.67 6.01 2.52
C ARG A 92 24.26 5.52 3.83
N LYS A 93 23.92 4.32 4.31
CA LYS A 93 24.47 3.74 5.54
C LYS A 93 25.82 3.03 5.31
N GLY A 94 26.16 2.74 4.07
CA GLY A 94 27.43 2.11 3.68
C GLY A 94 28.56 3.09 3.34
N ALA A 95 28.32 4.40 3.40
CA ALA A 95 29.27 5.48 3.09
C ALA A 95 29.93 6.08 4.34
#